data_AF-A0A1E5NHU7-F1
#
_entry.id   AF-A0A1E5NHU7-F1
#
_cell.length_a   1.000
_cell.length_b   1.000
_cell.length_c   1.000
_cell.angle_alpha   90.00
_cell.angle_beta   90.00
_cell.angle_gamma   90.00
#
_symmetry.space_group_name_H-M   'P 1'
#
loop_
_entity.id
_entity.type
_entity.pdbx_description
1 polymer ?
#
loop_
_entity_poly.entity_id
_entity_poly.type
_entity_poly.pdbx_seq_one_letter_code
_entity_poly.pdbx_strand_id
1 'polypeptide(L)'
;MEKLEFKCVDFFNRYMIEEIVYKDDGENIVPVKVFSRSTLGSKFKSDDIININRPSFNENLKYVREKEEKIIDDDIFKWLDVRINGALAVSLLDEWSTKDINEFAQVIKSFLLERRIM
;
A
#
# COMPACT_ATOMS: atom_id res chain seq x y z
N MET A 1 -2.37 11.84 -13.77
CA MET A 1 -1.52 10.91 -12.99
C MET A 1 -0.19 10.67 -13.69
N GLU A 2 0.88 10.47 -12.93
CA GLU A 2 2.22 10.13 -13.43
C GLU A 2 2.46 8.62 -13.26
N LYS A 3 2.87 7.93 -14.33
CA LYS A 3 3.17 6.49 -14.23
C LYS A 3 4.60 6.31 -13.70
N LEU A 4 4.73 5.63 -12.57
CA LEU A 4 6.01 5.30 -11.96
C LEU A 4 6.30 3.81 -12.08
N GLU A 5 7.58 3.48 -12.11
CA GLU A 5 8.09 2.12 -12.22
C GLU A 5 9.19 1.88 -11.19
N PHE A 6 9.12 0.74 -10.50
CA PHE A 6 10.09 0.32 -9.50
C PHE A 6 10.33 -1.18 -9.58
N LYS A 7 11.49 -1.64 -9.12
CA LYS A 7 11.64 -3.05 -8.74
C LYS A 7 10.78 -3.32 -7.51
N CYS A 8 10.04 -4.44 -7.51
CA CYS A 8 9.20 -4.83 -6.39
C CYS A 8 9.99 -4.86 -5.08
N VAL A 9 11.16 -5.51 -5.07
CA VAL A 9 12.03 -5.62 -3.89
C VAL A 9 12.37 -4.23 -3.33
N ASP A 10 12.75 -3.28 -4.18
CA ASP A 10 13.12 -1.93 -3.75
C ASP A 10 11.90 -1.14 -3.26
N PHE A 11 10.77 -1.26 -3.96
CA PHE A 11 9.53 -0.58 -3.61
C PHE A 11 8.99 -1.00 -2.23
N PHE A 12 8.86 -2.31 -2.00
CA PHE A 12 8.36 -2.84 -0.72
C PHE A 12 9.34 -2.54 0.42
N ASN A 13 10.65 -2.57 0.18
CA ASN A 13 11.64 -2.24 1.22
C ASN A 13 11.71 -0.74 1.54
N ARG A 14 11.30 0.14 0.62
CA ARG A 14 11.34 1.59 0.79
C ARG A 14 10.26 2.11 1.72
N TYR A 15 9.05 1.56 1.64
CA TYR A 15 7.88 2.10 2.34
C TYR A 15 7.56 1.33 3.62
N MET A 16 7.48 2.06 4.73
CA MET A 16 7.15 1.50 6.03
C MET A 16 5.67 1.11 6.10
N ILE A 17 5.38 0.06 6.86
CA ILE A 17 4.02 -0.36 7.20
C ILE A 17 3.72 0.02 8.65
N GLU A 18 2.46 0.38 8.93
CA GLU A 18 1.94 0.60 10.28
C GLU A 18 1.21 -0.66 10.74
N GLU A 19 1.66 -1.26 11.83
CA GLU A 19 1.04 -2.41 12.47
C GLU A 19 0.54 -2.02 13.86
N ILE A 20 -0.65 -2.52 14.24
CA ILE A 20 -1.16 -2.38 15.60
C ILE A 20 -0.80 -3.67 16.34
N VAL A 21 0.07 -3.55 17.34
CA VAL A 21 0.39 -4.64 18.26
C VAL A 21 -0.23 -4.34 19.62
N TYR A 22 -0.74 -5.36 20.27
CA TYR A 22 -1.30 -5.22 21.60
C TYR A 22 -0.20 -5.51 22.63
N LYS A 23 0.12 -4.54 23.48
CA LYS A 23 1.05 -4.70 24.58
C LYS A 23 0.29 -4.81 25.88
N ASP A 24 0.75 -5.70 26.75
CA ASP A 24 0.33 -5.77 28.14
C ASP A 24 1.21 -4.79 28.94
N ASP A 25 0.59 -3.81 29.59
CA ASP A 25 1.28 -2.85 30.47
C ASP A 25 1.25 -3.27 31.95
N GLY A 26 0.73 -4.47 32.25
CA GLY A 26 0.57 -5.03 33.59
C GLY A 26 -0.84 -4.85 34.17
N GLU A 27 -1.66 -3.95 33.61
CA GLU A 27 -3.05 -3.73 34.02
C GLU A 27 -4.03 -3.85 32.85
N ASN A 28 -3.61 -3.49 31.64
CA ASN A 28 -4.44 -3.44 30.44
C ASN A 28 -3.72 -3.98 29.21
N ILE A 29 -4.52 -4.45 28.24
CA ILE A 29 -4.05 -4.74 26.88
C ILE A 29 -4.25 -3.47 26.04
N VAL A 30 -3.16 -2.75 25.77
CA VAL A 30 -3.19 -1.47 25.04
C VAL A 30 -2.71 -1.63 23.59
N PRO A 31 -3.41 -1.05 22.61
CA PRO A 31 -2.96 -1.05 21.22
C PRO A 31 -1.81 -0.04 21.04
N VAL A 32 -0.67 -0.52 20.53
CA VAL A 32 0.51 0.29 20.22
C VAL A 32 0.76 0.22 18.72
N LYS A 33 0.94 1.39 18.11
CA LYS A 33 1.36 1.49 16.71
C LYS A 33 2.86 1.24 16.61
N VAL A 34 3.24 0.29 15.76
CA VAL A 34 4.63 -0.01 15.43
C VAL A 34 4.82 0.20 13.94
N PHE A 35 5.93 0.82 13.58
CA PHE A 35 6.33 0.98 12.19
C PHE A 35 7.41 -0.04 11.87
N SER A 36 7.15 -0.89 10.88
CA SER A 36 8.07 -1.94 10.45
C SER A 36 8.30 -1.85 8.94
N ARG A 37 9.32 -2.57 8.44
CA ARG A 37 9.53 -2.72 6.99
C ARG A 37 8.60 -3.80 6.47
N SER A 38 8.17 -3.63 5.22
CA SER A 38 7.43 -4.67 4.50
C SER A 38 8.26 -5.95 4.38
N THR A 39 7.63 -7.09 4.65
CA THR A 39 8.12 -8.44 4.37
C THR A 39 7.83 -8.89 2.93
N LEU A 40 6.88 -8.25 2.23
CA LEU A 40 6.49 -8.59 0.86
C LEU A 40 7.65 -8.55 -0.14
N GLY A 41 8.66 -7.69 0.08
CA GLY A 41 9.85 -7.64 -0.80
C GLY A 41 10.53 -9.00 -0.98
N SER A 42 10.45 -9.88 0.03
CA SER A 42 11.03 -11.24 -0.02
C SER A 42 10.25 -12.22 -0.91
N LYS A 43 9.01 -11.89 -1.31
CA LYS A 43 8.16 -12.72 -2.15
C LYS A 43 8.39 -12.52 -3.65
N PHE A 44 9.17 -11.51 -4.01
CA PHE A 44 9.44 -11.14 -5.40
C PHE A 44 10.84 -11.50 -5.83
N LYS A 45 10.99 -11.80 -7.12
CA LYS A 45 12.29 -11.92 -7.78
C LYS A 45 12.91 -10.53 -7.95
N SER A 46 14.23 -10.49 -8.13
CA SER A 46 15.00 -9.24 -8.25
C SER A 46 14.66 -8.41 -9.48
N ASP A 47 14.05 -9.04 -10.50
CA ASP A 47 13.62 -8.46 -11.76
C ASP A 47 12.11 -8.19 -11.83
N ASP A 48 11.34 -8.57 -10.81
CA ASP A 48 9.91 -8.25 -10.76
C ASP A 48 9.72 -6.73 -10.65
N ILE A 49 8.78 -6.22 -11.45
CA ILE A 49 8.51 -4.79 -11.59
C ILE A 49 7.10 -4.47 -11.10
N ILE A 50 6.99 -3.38 -10.34
CA ILE A 50 5.73 -2.76 -9.99
C ILE A 50 5.57 -1.42 -10.70
N ASN A 51 4.44 -1.23 -11.36
CA ASN A 51 4.01 0.03 -11.94
C ASN A 51 2.83 0.60 -11.14
N ILE A 52 2.86 1.90 -10.86
CA ILE A 52 1.81 2.59 -10.10
C ILE A 52 1.56 3.95 -10.74
N ASN A 53 0.29 4.29 -10.97
CA ASN A 53 -0.09 5.64 -11.36
C ASN A 53 -0.17 6.53 -10.12
N ARG A 54 0.75 7.48 -9.99
CA ARG A 54 0.76 8.46 -8.93
C ARG A 54 -0.28 9.56 -9.19
N PRO A 55 -1.22 9.79 -8.27
CA PRO A 55 -2.16 10.90 -8.37
C PRO A 55 -1.47 12.23 -8.04
N SER A 56 -1.90 13.29 -8.71
CA SER A 56 -1.75 14.66 -8.25
C SER A 56 -2.55 14.89 -6.97
N PHE A 57 -2.26 16.00 -6.28
CA PHE A 57 -3.02 16.39 -5.08
C PHE A 57 -4.53 16.49 -5.36
N ASN A 58 -4.92 17.09 -6.49
CA ASN A 58 -6.32 17.26 -6.87
C ASN A 58 -6.99 15.93 -7.19
N GLU A 59 -6.31 15.02 -7.88
CA GLU A 59 -6.83 13.67 -8.16
C GLU A 59 -7.04 12.88 -6.87
N ASN A 60 -6.12 12.97 -5.91
CA ASN A 60 -6.26 12.32 -4.61
C ASN A 60 -7.40 12.92 -3.77
N LEU A 61 -7.54 14.26 -3.76
CA LEU A 61 -8.65 14.93 -3.06
C LEU A 61 -10.01 14.53 -3.64
N LYS A 62 -10.09 14.41 -4.97
CA LYS A 62 -11.30 13.94 -5.66
C LYS A 62 -11.65 12.51 -5.26
N TYR A 63 -10.69 11.59 -5.27
CA TYR A 63 -10.89 10.19 -4.85
C TYR A 63 -11.42 10.09 -3.41
N VAL A 64 -10.82 10.82 -2.47
CA VAL A 64 -11.25 10.78 -1.06
C VAL A 64 -12.71 11.26 -0.93
N ARG A 65 -13.09 12.34 -1.60
CA ARG A 65 -14.47 12.85 -1.58
C ARG A 65 -15.46 11.84 -2.17
N GLU A 66 -15.16 11.34 -3.38
CA GLU A 66 -16.04 10.38 -4.06
C GLU A 66 -16.16 9.06 -3.28
N LYS A 67 -15.10 8.63 -2.59
CA LYS A 67 -15.11 7.49 -1.67
C LYS A 67 -16.02 7.73 -0.47
N GLU A 68 -15.89 8.88 0.21
CA GLU A 68 -16.73 9.24 1.37
C GLU A 68 -18.22 9.31 1.00
N GLU A 69 -18.51 9.78 -0.23
CA GLU A 69 -19.86 9.84 -0.80
C GLU A 69 -20.35 8.49 -1.36
N LYS A 70 -19.52 7.42 -1.30
CA LYS A 70 -19.80 6.07 -1.83
C LYS A 70 -20.13 6.05 -3.34
N ILE A 71 -19.54 6.96 -4.10
CA ILE A 71 -19.71 7.07 -5.55
C ILE A 71 -18.83 6.07 -6.30
N ILE A 72 -17.68 5.72 -5.72
CA ILE A 72 -16.68 4.82 -6.30
C ILE A 72 -16.42 3.62 -5.38
N ASP A 73 -15.95 2.51 -5.96
CA ASP A 73 -15.45 1.34 -5.23
C ASP A 73 -14.12 1.68 -4.54
N ASP A 74 -13.94 1.28 -3.28
CA ASP A 74 -12.76 1.58 -2.46
C ASP A 74 -11.61 0.59 -2.76
N ASP A 75 -11.32 0.44 -4.04
CA ASP A 75 -10.23 -0.40 -4.52
C ASP A 75 -9.06 0.48 -4.97
N ILE A 76 -8.19 0.78 -4.00
CA ILE A 76 -7.02 1.62 -4.21
C ILE A 76 -6.08 1.06 -5.29
N PHE A 77 -6.05 -0.26 -5.47
CA PHE A 77 -5.20 -0.90 -6.48
C PHE A 77 -5.73 -0.68 -7.89
N LYS A 78 -7.06 -0.74 -8.09
CA LYS A 78 -7.69 -0.36 -9.36
C LYS A 78 -7.55 1.12 -9.65
N TRP A 79 -7.83 1.97 -8.66
CA TRP A 79 -7.79 3.42 -8.85
C TRP A 79 -6.40 3.92 -9.26
N LEU A 80 -5.35 3.36 -8.65
CA LEU A 80 -3.96 3.69 -8.99
C LEU A 80 -3.38 2.86 -10.14
N ASP A 81 -4.17 1.98 -10.80
CA ASP A 81 -3.72 1.01 -11.80
C ASP A 81 -2.40 0.32 -11.39
N VAL A 82 -2.39 -0.23 -10.16
CA VAL A 82 -1.20 -0.90 -9.62
C VAL A 82 -1.01 -2.21 -10.37
N ARG A 83 0.13 -2.36 -11.04
CA ARG A 83 0.47 -3.55 -11.82
C ARG A 83 1.77 -4.16 -11.35
N ILE A 84 1.82 -5.49 -11.25
CA ILE A 84 3.03 -6.26 -10.99
C ILE A 84 3.26 -7.14 -12.21
N ASN A 85 4.43 -6.99 -12.86
CA ASN A 85 4.77 -7.69 -14.10
C ASN A 85 3.67 -7.59 -15.19
N GLY A 86 3.01 -6.43 -15.27
CA GLY A 86 1.93 -6.14 -16.22
C GLY A 86 0.53 -6.60 -15.81
N ALA A 87 0.41 -7.51 -14.82
CA ALA A 87 -0.88 -7.95 -14.27
C ALA A 87 -1.39 -6.95 -13.23
N LEU A 88 -2.71 -6.72 -13.21
CA LEU A 88 -3.33 -5.85 -12.20
C LEU A 88 -3.16 -6.48 -10.81
N ALA A 89 -2.69 -5.72 -9.83
CA ALA A 89 -2.44 -6.23 -8.47
C ALA A 89 -3.66 -6.93 -7.85
N VAL A 90 -4.87 -6.48 -8.17
CA VAL A 90 -6.11 -7.11 -7.70
C VAL A 90 -6.21 -8.58 -8.09
N SER A 91 -5.72 -8.97 -9.26
CA SER A 91 -5.74 -10.38 -9.68
C SER A 91 -4.76 -11.26 -8.90
N LEU A 92 -3.82 -10.66 -8.16
CA LEU A 92 -2.87 -11.37 -7.31
C LEU A 92 -3.37 -11.52 -5.87
N LEU A 93 -4.40 -10.76 -5.48
CA LEU A 93 -4.91 -10.76 -4.09
C LEU A 93 -5.53 -12.10 -3.70
N ASP A 94 -6.16 -12.81 -4.64
CA ASP A 94 -6.81 -14.10 -4.39
C ASP A 94 -5.81 -15.20 -3.96
N GLU A 95 -4.54 -15.06 -4.35
CA GLU A 95 -3.47 -16.01 -4.02
C GLU A 95 -2.69 -15.59 -2.75
N TRP A 96 -2.97 -14.40 -2.22
CA TRP A 96 -2.23 -13.81 -1.11
C TRP A 96 -2.95 -13.99 0.21
N SER A 97 -2.18 -14.08 1.30
CA SER A 97 -2.79 -14.09 2.63
C SER A 97 -3.38 -12.73 2.97
N THR A 98 -4.39 -12.68 3.83
CA THR A 98 -4.96 -11.42 4.34
C THR A 98 -3.89 -10.50 4.93
N LYS A 99 -2.86 -11.08 5.57
CA LYS A 99 -1.70 -10.33 6.07
C LYS A 99 -0.97 -9.62 4.93
N ASP A 100 -0.64 -10.35 3.86
CA ASP A 100 0.08 -9.82 2.70
C ASP A 100 -0.71 -8.71 2.01
N ILE A 101 -2.03 -8.88 1.85
CA ILE A 101 -2.92 -7.88 1.26
C ILE A 101 -2.93 -6.59 2.10
N ASN A 102 -3.07 -6.72 3.42
CA ASN A 102 -3.04 -5.58 4.33
C ASN A 102 -1.69 -4.87 4.28
N GLU A 103 -0.60 -5.63 4.26
CA GLU A 103 0.75 -5.10 4.17
C GLU A 103 0.93 -4.29 2.88
N PHE A 104 0.44 -4.81 1.75
CA PHE A 104 0.49 -4.12 0.47
C PHE A 104 -0.30 -2.81 0.50
N ALA A 105 -1.51 -2.83 1.05
CA ALA A 105 -2.33 -1.63 1.19
C ALA A 105 -1.64 -0.55 2.05
N GLN A 106 -0.94 -0.94 3.13
CA GLN A 106 -0.16 -0.01 3.95
C GLN A 106 1.03 0.56 3.17
N VAL A 107 1.73 -0.26 2.39
CA VAL A 107 2.84 0.19 1.52
C VAL A 107 2.35 1.22 0.52
N ILE A 108 1.23 0.97 -0.16
CA ILE A 108 0.61 1.93 -1.09
C ILE A 108 0.22 3.22 -0.38
N LYS A 109 -0.37 3.13 0.82
CA LYS A 109 -0.71 4.30 1.63
C LYS A 109 0.54 5.12 1.98
N SER A 110 1.62 4.47 2.40
CA SER A 110 2.91 5.13 2.69
C SER A 110 3.51 5.80 1.44
N PHE A 111 3.43 5.16 0.28
CA PHE A 111 3.84 5.75 -1.00
C PHE A 111 3.07 7.05 -1.34
N LEU A 112 1.75 7.08 -1.07
CA LEU A 112 0.94 8.28 -1.26
C LEU A 112 1.30 9.39 -0.26
N LEU A 113 1.68 9.03 0.97
CA LEU A 113 2.00 9.97 2.05
C LEU A 113 3.42 10.55 1.97
N GLU A 114 4.38 9.89 1.31
CA GLU A 114 5.77 10.34 1.16
C GLU A 114 5.87 11.80 0.64
N ARG A 115 4.86 12.28 -0.09
CA ARG A 115 4.77 13.67 -0.55
C ARG A 115 4.58 14.73 0.55
N ARG A 116 4.20 14.34 1.77
CA ARG A 116 3.94 15.30 2.86
C ARG A 116 5.21 15.72 3.63
N ILE A 117 6.36 15.09 3.38
CA ILE A 117 7.60 15.28 4.19
C ILE A 117 8.79 15.74 3.32
N MET A 118 8.55 16.33 2.14
CA MET A 118 9.61 16.99 1.35
C MET A 118 9.43 18.50 1.32
#